data_AF-A0A2P8G1I6-F1
#
_entry.id   AF-A0A2P8G1I6-F1
#
_cell.length_a   1.000
_cell.length_b   1.000
_cell.length_c   1.000
_cell.angle_alpha   90.00
_cell.angle_beta   90.00
_cell.angle_gamma   90.00
#
_symmetry.space_group_name_H-M   'P 1'
#
loop_
_entity.id
_entity.type
_entity.pdbx_description
1 polymer ?
#
loop_
_entity_poly.entity_id
_entity_poly.type
_entity_poly.pdbx_seq_one_letter_code
_entity_poly.pdbx_strand_id
1 'polypeptide(L)'
;MIFRPFHEFDGDWFWWGKGHTSKEDFIAVWRFTVSYLRDQLGVHNFIYAFSPDNKFTSEYEFLERYPGNEWVDMVGMDNYGDFGRDGKYNLEAGLKKLKIVSEYAQKHGKLAAFTETGLESIPNPTWWTETLLKTLKAEKLQLAYVLVWRNDTKSPTHFYAPFHGQVSEADFVKFYHDPYTLFEKDLKEVYK
;
A
#
# COMPACT_ATOMS: atom_id res chain seq x y z
N MET A 1 -10.66 -8.21 -9.16
CA MET A 1 -9.77 -7.02 -9.27
C MET A 1 -9.76 -6.33 -7.92
N ILE A 2 -8.59 -5.89 -7.46
CA ILE A 2 -8.51 -4.98 -6.30
C ILE A 2 -8.66 -3.56 -6.85
N PHE A 3 -9.78 -2.90 -6.52
CA PHE A 3 -10.09 -1.54 -6.95
C PHE A 3 -9.79 -0.59 -5.80
N ARG A 4 -8.81 0.30 -6.00
CA ARG A 4 -8.25 1.19 -4.97
C ARG A 4 -8.43 2.66 -5.37
N PRO A 5 -9.66 3.19 -5.37
CA PRO A 5 -9.93 4.56 -5.80
C PRO A 5 -9.53 5.58 -4.73
N PHE A 6 -9.33 6.83 -5.15
CA PHE A 6 -9.14 7.99 -4.26
C PHE A 6 -8.03 7.81 -3.19
N HIS A 7 -7.00 7.03 -3.50
CA HIS A 7 -5.82 6.83 -2.64
C HIS A 7 -5.15 8.13 -2.18
N GLU A 8 -4.35 8.03 -1.10
CA GLU A 8 -3.55 9.15 -0.56
C GLU A 8 -4.38 10.39 -0.20
N PHE A 9 -5.63 10.19 0.21
CA PHE A 9 -6.60 11.25 0.49
C PHE A 9 -6.29 12.09 1.73
N ASP A 10 -5.40 11.63 2.60
CA ASP A 10 -4.81 12.39 3.71
C ASP A 10 -3.71 13.37 3.24
N GLY A 11 -3.29 13.24 1.98
CA GLY A 11 -2.47 14.19 1.24
C GLY A 11 -3.22 15.43 0.75
N ASP A 12 -2.47 16.38 0.18
CA ASP A 12 -2.99 17.63 -0.40
C ASP A 12 -2.58 17.79 -1.89
N TRP A 13 -2.01 16.76 -2.50
CA TRP A 13 -1.53 16.77 -3.88
C TRP A 13 -2.59 16.33 -4.89
N PHE A 14 -3.63 15.64 -4.44
CA PHE A 14 -4.80 15.32 -5.25
C PHE A 14 -5.97 16.21 -4.89
N TRP A 15 -6.81 16.53 -5.87
CA TRP A 15 -7.99 17.37 -5.67
C TRP A 15 -9.04 16.75 -4.74
N TRP A 16 -9.00 15.43 -4.52
CA TRP A 16 -9.83 14.75 -3.51
C TRP A 16 -9.20 14.72 -2.12
N GLY A 17 -7.98 15.26 -1.97
CA GLY A 17 -7.22 15.25 -0.73
C GLY A 17 -7.79 16.13 0.38
N LYS A 18 -7.25 15.98 1.58
CA LYS A 18 -7.74 16.58 2.83
C LYS A 18 -7.79 18.11 2.79
N GLY A 19 -6.84 18.77 2.13
CA GLY A 19 -6.79 20.22 1.97
C GLY A 19 -7.82 20.78 0.99
N HIS A 20 -8.47 19.91 0.19
CA HIS A 20 -9.38 20.30 -0.89
C HIS A 20 -10.81 19.79 -0.69
N THR A 21 -11.02 18.82 0.20
CA THR A 21 -12.32 18.20 0.44
C THR A 21 -12.65 18.12 1.92
N SER A 22 -13.92 18.34 2.28
CA SER A 22 -14.40 18.01 3.62
C SER A 22 -14.32 16.50 3.87
N LYS A 23 -14.26 16.10 5.14
CA LYS A 23 -14.30 14.69 5.53
C LYS A 23 -15.60 14.04 5.06
N GLU A 24 -16.70 14.77 5.20
CA GLU A 24 -18.05 14.34 4.86
C GLU A 24 -18.19 14.10 3.36
N ASP A 25 -17.68 15.01 2.52
CA ASP A 25 -17.72 14.87 1.06
C ASP A 25 -16.86 13.71 0.56
N PHE A 26 -15.68 13.49 1.16
CA PHE A 26 -14.85 12.35 0.83
C PHE A 26 -15.56 11.01 1.14
N ILE A 27 -16.18 10.92 2.32
CA ILE A 27 -16.97 9.74 2.69
C ILE A 27 -18.15 9.57 1.73
N ALA A 28 -18.83 10.66 1.37
CA ALA A 28 -19.97 10.62 0.45
C ALA A 28 -19.56 10.12 -0.94
N VAL A 29 -18.47 10.63 -1.54
CA VAL A 29 -18.03 10.20 -2.87
C VAL A 29 -17.54 8.76 -2.88
N TRP A 30 -16.90 8.30 -1.80
CA TRP A 30 -16.53 6.89 -1.64
C TRP A 30 -17.76 5.99 -1.65
N ARG A 31 -18.73 6.26 -0.76
CA ARG A 31 -19.95 5.46 -0.63
C ARG A 31 -20.78 5.47 -1.91
N PHE A 32 -20.86 6.64 -2.56
CA PHE A 32 -21.49 6.76 -3.88
C PHE A 32 -20.81 5.85 -4.92
N THR A 33 -19.47 5.89 -5.01
CA THR A 33 -18.71 5.09 -5.97
C THR A 33 -18.95 3.59 -5.78
N VAL A 34 -18.87 3.10 -4.54
CA VAL A 34 -19.12 1.70 -4.23
C VAL A 34 -20.58 1.33 -4.50
N SER A 35 -21.56 2.13 -4.05
CA SER A 35 -22.99 1.87 -4.31
C SER A 35 -23.29 1.81 -5.80
N TYR A 36 -22.75 2.76 -6.56
CA TYR A 36 -22.98 2.85 -8.00
C TYR A 36 -22.42 1.64 -8.73
N LEU A 37 -21.17 1.24 -8.44
CA LEU A 37 -20.54 0.09 -9.07
C LEU A 37 -21.15 -1.24 -8.62
N ARG A 38 -21.25 -1.47 -7.31
CA ARG A 38 -21.73 -2.74 -6.72
C ARG A 38 -23.23 -2.93 -6.89
N ASP A 39 -24.02 -1.93 -6.48
CA ASP A 39 -25.47 -2.09 -6.30
C ASP A 39 -26.25 -1.69 -7.55
N GLN A 40 -25.85 -0.60 -8.21
CA GLN A 40 -26.57 -0.11 -9.40
C GLN A 40 -26.10 -0.77 -10.70
N LEU A 41 -24.78 -0.93 -10.89
CA LEU A 41 -24.21 -1.53 -12.11
C LEU A 41 -23.97 -3.04 -11.98
N GLY A 42 -24.13 -3.62 -10.79
CA GLY A 42 -23.98 -5.07 -10.58
C GLY A 42 -22.55 -5.58 -10.79
N VAL A 43 -21.54 -4.77 -10.47
CA VAL A 43 -20.13 -5.20 -10.55
C VAL A 43 -19.81 -6.13 -9.38
N HIS A 44 -19.57 -7.41 -9.67
CA HIS A 44 -19.38 -8.47 -8.67
C HIS A 44 -17.94 -9.01 -8.56
N ASN A 45 -16.99 -8.39 -9.27
CA ASN A 45 -15.60 -8.85 -9.36
C ASN A 45 -14.58 -7.87 -8.76
N PHE A 46 -15.02 -6.96 -7.88
CA PHE A 46 -14.18 -5.98 -7.19
C PHE A 46 -13.97 -6.33 -5.72
N ILE A 47 -12.76 -6.04 -5.22
CA ILE A 47 -12.39 -5.89 -3.82
C ILE A 47 -12.04 -4.41 -3.64
N TYR A 48 -12.74 -3.70 -2.77
CA TYR A 48 -12.55 -2.25 -2.56
C TYR A 48 -11.46 -2.00 -1.50
N ALA A 49 -10.37 -1.34 -1.91
CA ALA A 49 -9.21 -1.10 -1.07
C ALA A 49 -9.08 0.38 -0.66
N PHE A 50 -9.04 0.66 0.65
CA PHE A 50 -8.87 1.98 1.25
C PHE A 50 -7.43 2.20 1.69
N SER A 51 -6.76 3.20 1.11
CA SER A 51 -5.33 3.45 1.35
C SER A 51 -5.05 4.95 1.51
N PRO A 52 -4.96 5.49 2.74
CA PRO A 52 -4.25 6.74 2.97
C PRO A 52 -2.77 6.59 2.56
N ASP A 53 -2.06 7.71 2.46
CA ASP A 53 -0.60 7.75 2.49
C ASP A 53 -0.13 7.44 3.93
N ASN A 54 0.93 8.08 4.41
CA ASN A 54 1.57 7.74 5.68
C ASN A 54 1.36 8.79 6.77
N LYS A 55 0.35 9.68 6.66
CA LYS A 55 0.17 10.82 7.56
C LYS A 55 -0.66 10.52 8.81
N PHE A 56 -0.55 9.31 9.33
CA PHE A 56 -1.20 8.88 10.56
C PHE A 56 -0.22 8.21 11.53
N THR A 57 -0.52 8.30 12.82
CA THR A 57 0.24 7.70 13.92
C THR A 57 -0.65 6.89 14.89
N SER A 58 -1.97 6.89 14.64
CA SER A 58 -2.96 6.15 15.44
C SER A 58 -4.07 5.56 14.57
N GLU A 59 -4.80 4.57 15.09
CA GLU A 59 -6.02 4.03 14.44
C GLU A 59 -7.06 5.14 14.21
N TYR A 60 -7.20 6.09 15.13
CA TYR A 60 -8.14 7.20 14.99
C TYR A 60 -7.83 8.07 13.77
N GLU A 61 -6.55 8.41 13.57
CA GLU A 61 -6.10 9.19 12.42
C GLU A 61 -6.20 8.39 11.11
N PHE A 62 -5.83 7.11 11.14
CA PHE A 62 -5.99 6.20 10.00
C PHE A 62 -7.45 6.15 9.51
N LEU A 63 -8.40 6.19 10.44
CA LEU A 63 -9.83 6.12 10.16
C LEU A 63 -10.51 7.49 9.98
N GLU A 64 -9.76 8.59 9.94
CA GLU A 64 -10.34 9.94 9.95
C GLU A 64 -11.35 10.14 8.81
N ARG A 65 -11.09 9.56 7.63
CA ARG A 65 -11.95 9.62 6.43
C ARG A 65 -12.50 8.27 6.01
N TYR A 66 -12.46 7.29 6.92
CA TYR A 66 -12.90 5.93 6.62
C TYR A 66 -14.42 5.89 6.38
N PRO A 67 -14.88 5.34 5.25
CA PRO A 67 -16.30 5.35 4.88
C PRO A 67 -17.14 4.36 5.68
N GLY A 68 -16.52 3.44 6.43
CA GLY A 68 -17.18 2.40 7.22
C GLY A 68 -16.97 1.00 6.64
N ASN A 69 -17.09 -0.02 7.51
CA ASN A 69 -16.76 -1.41 7.17
C ASN A 69 -17.60 -2.02 6.04
N GLU A 70 -18.80 -1.52 5.79
CA GLU A 70 -19.66 -2.00 4.70
C GLU A 70 -19.22 -1.53 3.29
N TRP A 71 -18.26 -0.61 3.23
CA TRP A 71 -17.78 0.05 2.01
C TRP A 71 -16.34 -0.30 1.63
N VAL A 72 -15.67 -1.13 2.44
CA VAL A 72 -14.25 -1.46 2.30
C VAL A 72 -14.04 -2.94 2.60
N ASP A 73 -13.35 -3.62 1.69
CA ASP A 73 -12.96 -5.03 1.83
C ASP A 73 -11.51 -5.17 2.34
N MET A 74 -10.65 -4.24 1.90
CA MET A 74 -9.23 -4.21 2.23
C MET A 74 -8.82 -2.83 2.73
N VAL A 75 -8.07 -2.81 3.83
CA VAL A 75 -7.37 -1.61 4.29
C VAL A 75 -5.91 -1.67 3.86
N GLY A 76 -5.33 -0.53 3.53
CA GLY A 76 -3.95 -0.43 3.11
C GLY A 76 -3.31 0.87 3.56
N MET A 77 -2.05 1.05 3.16
CA MET A 77 -1.35 2.32 3.27
C MET A 77 -0.35 2.45 2.13
N ASP A 78 -0.18 3.67 1.66
CA ASP A 78 0.89 4.06 0.76
C ASP A 78 1.99 4.72 1.60
N ASN A 79 3.23 4.24 1.52
CA ASN A 79 4.32 4.78 2.33
C ASN A 79 5.68 4.62 1.67
N TYR A 80 6.11 5.72 1.07
CA TYR A 80 7.47 5.91 0.57
C TYR A 80 8.32 6.72 1.55
N GLY A 81 7.68 7.64 2.29
CA GLY A 81 8.35 8.62 3.15
C GLY A 81 9.19 8.00 4.26
N ASP A 82 8.70 6.94 4.91
CA ASP A 82 9.43 6.28 6.00
C ASP A 82 10.50 5.30 5.47
N PHE A 83 10.47 4.97 4.17
CA PHE A 83 11.24 3.91 3.53
C PHE A 83 12.37 4.44 2.62
N GLY A 84 12.78 5.70 2.79
CA GLY A 84 13.99 6.25 2.16
C GLY A 84 13.76 7.39 1.19
N ARG A 85 12.52 7.81 0.92
CA ARG A 85 12.24 8.98 0.06
C ARG A 85 13.01 10.19 0.60
N ASP A 86 13.63 10.95 -0.31
CA ASP A 86 14.50 12.09 -0.01
C ASP A 86 15.67 11.78 0.96
N GLY A 87 16.13 10.53 0.98
CA GLY A 87 17.19 10.06 1.88
C GLY A 87 16.77 9.90 3.34
N LYS A 88 15.47 9.95 3.64
CA LYS A 88 14.92 9.87 5.00
C LYS A 88 14.41 8.46 5.28
N TYR A 89 14.97 7.83 6.30
CA TYR A 89 14.52 6.53 6.78
C TYR A 89 13.94 6.67 8.18
N ASN A 90 12.72 6.16 8.37
CA ASN A 90 12.09 6.04 9.67
C ASN A 90 11.31 4.71 9.75
N LEU A 91 12.06 3.61 9.67
CA LEU A 91 11.48 2.26 9.60
C LEU A 91 10.66 1.92 10.86
N GLU A 92 10.99 2.50 12.01
CA GLU A 92 10.19 2.34 13.22
C GLU A 92 8.78 2.94 13.05
N ALA A 93 8.68 4.16 12.49
CA ALA A 93 7.39 4.76 12.19
C ALA A 93 6.64 3.99 11.09
N GLY A 94 7.34 3.56 10.04
CA GLY A 94 6.76 2.73 8.97
C GLY A 94 6.18 1.43 9.51
N LEU A 95 6.92 0.74 10.39
CA LEU A 95 6.46 -0.49 11.05
C LEU A 95 5.24 -0.24 11.95
N LYS A 96 5.25 0.83 12.74
CA LYS A 96 4.12 1.21 13.59
C LYS A 96 2.84 1.45 12.77
N LYS A 97 2.96 2.12 11.61
CA LYS A 97 1.81 2.36 10.70
C LYS A 97 1.31 1.06 10.07
N LEU A 98 2.21 0.19 9.59
CA LEU A 98 1.82 -1.15 9.10
C LEU A 98 1.11 -1.98 10.16
N LYS A 99 1.55 -1.89 11.42
CA LYS A 99 0.93 -2.57 12.55
C LYS A 99 -0.50 -2.09 12.78
N ILE A 100 -0.75 -0.77 12.74
CA ILE A 100 -2.11 -0.21 12.82
C ILE A 100 -3.01 -0.79 11.71
N VAL A 101 -2.55 -0.78 10.45
CA VAL A 101 -3.31 -1.31 9.32
C VAL A 101 -3.61 -2.81 9.52
N SER A 102 -2.60 -3.58 9.91
CA SER A 102 -2.72 -5.04 10.11
C SER A 102 -3.63 -5.40 11.29
N GLU A 103 -3.54 -4.69 12.42
CA GLU A 103 -4.36 -4.94 13.61
C GLU A 103 -5.81 -4.54 13.37
N TYR A 104 -6.05 -3.39 12.70
CA TYR A 104 -7.39 -2.98 12.31
C TYR A 104 -8.06 -4.03 11.41
N ALA A 105 -7.34 -4.53 10.40
CA ALA A 105 -7.86 -5.54 9.49
C ALA A 105 -8.26 -6.82 10.24
N GLN A 106 -7.40 -7.32 11.12
CA GLN A 106 -7.71 -8.50 11.94
C GLN A 106 -8.93 -8.27 12.84
N LYS A 107 -8.99 -7.12 13.52
CA LYS A 107 -10.09 -6.74 14.44
C LYS A 107 -11.45 -6.65 13.73
N HIS A 108 -11.47 -6.24 12.46
CA HIS A 108 -12.70 -5.99 11.71
C HIS A 108 -12.98 -6.99 10.58
N GLY A 109 -12.22 -8.09 10.52
CA GLY A 109 -12.40 -9.14 9.51
C GLY A 109 -12.15 -8.63 8.08
N LYS A 110 -11.16 -7.75 7.91
CA LYS A 110 -10.74 -7.17 6.62
C LYS A 110 -9.41 -7.76 6.18
N LEU A 111 -9.08 -7.54 4.91
CA LEU A 111 -7.73 -7.76 4.39
C LEU A 111 -6.85 -6.54 4.68
N ALA A 112 -5.54 -6.73 4.85
CA ALA A 112 -4.57 -5.64 4.92
C ALA A 112 -3.53 -5.76 3.81
N ALA A 113 -2.99 -4.65 3.32
CA ALA A 113 -1.88 -4.64 2.38
C ALA A 113 -0.97 -3.42 2.55
N PHE A 114 0.29 -3.55 2.16
CA PHE A 114 1.17 -2.40 1.95
C PHE A 114 0.99 -1.95 0.49
N THR A 115 -0.04 -1.14 0.26
CA THR A 115 -0.63 -0.92 -1.07
C THR A 115 0.29 -0.18 -2.03
N GLU A 116 1.18 0.67 -1.51
CA GLU A 116 2.31 1.22 -2.24
C GLU A 116 3.52 1.48 -1.35
N THR A 117 4.71 1.18 -1.86
CA THR A 117 5.99 1.61 -1.28
C THR A 117 7.06 1.65 -2.35
N GLY A 118 8.29 1.95 -1.97
CA GLY A 118 9.43 1.92 -2.87
C GLY A 118 10.45 2.99 -2.55
N LEU A 119 11.60 2.85 -3.18
CA LEU A 119 12.64 3.86 -3.21
C LEU A 119 12.94 4.18 -4.68
N GLU A 120 12.56 5.37 -5.14
CA GLU A 120 12.77 5.79 -6.52
C GLU A 120 14.26 5.71 -6.90
N SER A 121 14.57 5.20 -8.09
CA SER A 121 15.92 4.88 -8.58
C SER A 121 16.68 3.79 -7.80
N ILE A 122 16.18 3.37 -6.64
CA ILE A 122 16.75 2.38 -5.72
C ILE A 122 18.28 2.56 -5.51
N PRO A 123 18.75 3.75 -5.06
CA PRO A 123 20.18 4.01 -4.86
C PRO A 123 20.79 3.21 -3.69
N ASN A 124 19.96 2.68 -2.78
CA ASN A 124 20.42 1.83 -1.69
C ASN A 124 20.54 0.37 -2.18
N PRO A 125 21.76 -0.20 -2.27
CA PRO A 125 22.00 -1.54 -2.80
C PRO A 125 21.34 -2.66 -2.00
N THR A 126 21.03 -2.44 -0.72
CA THR A 126 20.45 -3.45 0.18
C THR A 126 19.02 -3.09 0.61
N TRP A 127 18.32 -2.26 -0.16
CA TRP A 127 16.99 -1.77 0.22
C TRP A 127 15.95 -2.89 0.35
N TRP A 128 16.01 -3.91 -0.50
CA TRP A 128 15.00 -4.96 -0.50
C TRP A 128 15.06 -5.82 0.77
N THR A 129 16.26 -6.24 1.16
CA THR A 129 16.43 -7.14 2.33
C THR A 129 16.53 -6.38 3.65
N GLU A 130 17.36 -5.33 3.72
CA GLU A 130 17.66 -4.63 4.98
C GLU A 130 16.66 -3.54 5.34
N THR A 131 15.84 -3.09 4.37
CA THR A 131 14.77 -2.12 4.62
C THR A 131 13.39 -2.76 4.50
N LEU A 132 12.99 -3.20 3.31
CA LEU A 132 11.61 -3.65 3.09
C LEU A 132 11.33 -4.98 3.81
N LEU A 133 12.07 -6.04 3.50
CA LEU A 133 11.85 -7.37 4.05
C LEU A 133 12.04 -7.42 5.56
N LYS A 134 13.07 -6.74 6.06
CA LYS A 134 13.34 -6.63 7.50
C LYS A 134 12.15 -6.03 8.24
N THR A 135 11.56 -4.95 7.73
CA THR A 135 10.37 -4.34 8.32
C THR A 135 9.17 -5.27 8.25
N LEU A 136 8.92 -5.94 7.12
CA LEU A 136 7.80 -6.87 6.97
C LEU A 136 7.89 -8.06 7.94
N LYS A 137 9.11 -8.52 8.24
CA LYS A 137 9.38 -9.62 9.17
C LYS A 137 9.49 -9.22 10.65
N ALA A 138 9.57 -7.93 10.95
CA ALA A 138 9.89 -7.45 12.30
C ALA A 138 8.79 -7.81 13.32
N GLU A 139 7.55 -7.87 12.86
CA GLU A 139 6.36 -8.18 13.65
C GLU A 139 5.50 -9.21 12.90
N LYS A 140 4.50 -9.78 13.57
CA LYS A 140 3.55 -10.71 12.93
C LYS A 140 2.49 -9.98 12.11
N LEU A 141 2.92 -9.13 11.18
CA LEU A 141 2.04 -8.40 10.27
C LEU A 141 1.27 -9.41 9.38
N GLN A 142 -0.03 -9.21 9.26
CA GLN A 142 -0.94 -9.99 8.41
C GLN A 142 -1.29 -9.18 7.15
N LEU A 143 -0.31 -9.03 6.25
CA LEU A 143 -0.48 -8.30 5.00
C LEU A 143 -0.58 -9.30 3.84
N ALA A 144 -1.57 -9.10 2.97
CA ALA A 144 -1.81 -9.94 1.81
C ALA A 144 -0.76 -9.72 0.70
N TYR A 145 -0.29 -8.48 0.55
CA TYR A 145 0.76 -8.14 -0.42
C TYR A 145 1.49 -6.83 -0.04
N VAL A 146 2.62 -6.62 -0.71
CA VAL A 146 3.29 -5.33 -0.85
C VAL A 146 3.50 -5.03 -2.33
N LEU A 147 3.30 -3.78 -2.75
CA LEU A 147 3.46 -3.36 -4.14
C LEU A 147 4.43 -2.18 -4.23
N VAL A 148 5.34 -2.24 -5.20
CA VAL A 148 6.18 -1.10 -5.60
C VAL A 148 5.63 -0.44 -6.86
N TRP A 149 5.90 0.85 -7.02
CA TRP A 149 5.39 1.62 -8.16
C TRP A 149 6.05 1.25 -9.49
N ARG A 150 5.58 1.88 -10.57
CA ARG A 150 5.93 1.57 -11.95
C ARG A 150 7.43 1.75 -12.25
N ASN A 151 7.90 1.04 -13.28
CA ASN A 151 9.16 1.35 -13.95
C ASN A 151 8.93 2.20 -15.22
N ASP A 152 9.39 3.45 -15.13
CA ASP A 152 9.46 4.52 -16.11
C ASP A 152 10.16 4.23 -17.43
N THR A 153 9.52 3.66 -18.46
CA THR A 153 10.20 3.47 -19.76
C THR A 153 10.77 4.75 -20.40
N LYS A 154 10.24 5.93 -20.05
CA LYS A 154 10.68 7.24 -20.56
C LYS A 154 11.51 8.03 -19.56
N SER A 155 11.59 7.60 -18.31
CA SER A 155 12.29 8.33 -17.25
C SER A 155 13.47 7.50 -16.75
N PRO A 156 14.71 8.02 -16.83
CA PRO A 156 15.90 7.28 -16.38
C PRO A 156 15.96 7.13 -14.86
N THR A 157 15.13 7.85 -14.09
CA THR A 157 15.16 7.86 -12.62
C THR A 157 13.88 7.32 -12.01
N HIS A 158 12.75 7.33 -12.72
CA HIS A 158 11.46 6.96 -12.15
C HIS A 158 11.19 5.47 -12.27
N PHE A 159 11.82 4.68 -11.41
CA PHE A 159 11.61 3.23 -11.31
C PHE A 159 11.73 2.77 -9.86
N TYR A 160 11.04 1.69 -9.51
CA TYR A 160 10.96 1.18 -8.14
C TYR A 160 11.20 -0.33 -8.02
N ALA A 161 11.29 -1.05 -9.15
CA ALA A 161 11.87 -2.39 -9.23
C ALA A 161 13.19 -2.34 -10.02
N PRO A 162 14.21 -3.17 -9.69
CA PRO A 162 15.46 -3.17 -10.44
C PRO A 162 15.28 -3.76 -11.83
N PHE A 163 16.24 -3.46 -12.69
CA PHE A 163 16.46 -4.10 -13.98
C PHE A 163 17.89 -4.63 -14.03
N HIS A 164 18.25 -5.36 -15.09
CA HIS A 164 19.58 -5.94 -15.21
C HIS A 164 20.69 -4.88 -15.14
N GLY A 165 21.64 -5.08 -14.23
CA GLY A 165 22.75 -4.15 -13.96
C GLY A 165 22.42 -3.01 -12.98
N GLN A 166 21.18 -2.90 -12.50
CA GLN A 166 20.81 -1.92 -11.47
C GLN A 166 21.46 -2.30 -10.12
N VAL A 167 21.89 -1.32 -9.33
CA VAL A 167 22.75 -1.53 -8.14
C VAL A 167 22.14 -2.43 -7.04
N SER A 168 20.81 -2.52 -6.97
CA SER A 168 20.05 -3.37 -6.03
C SER A 168 19.62 -4.72 -6.62
N GLU A 169 19.92 -5.03 -7.89
CA GLU A 169 19.51 -6.28 -8.57
C GLU A 169 19.86 -7.52 -7.74
N ALA A 170 21.11 -7.62 -7.28
CA ALA A 170 21.56 -8.76 -6.49
C ALA A 170 20.82 -8.91 -5.15
N ASP A 171 20.38 -7.80 -4.56
CA ASP A 171 19.60 -7.80 -3.32
C ASP A 171 18.13 -8.14 -3.55
N PHE A 172 17.55 -7.67 -4.64
CA PHE A 172 16.20 -8.06 -5.06
C PHE A 172 16.11 -9.56 -5.35
N VAL A 173 17.14 -10.16 -5.94
CA VAL A 173 17.20 -11.62 -6.14
C VAL A 173 17.18 -12.36 -4.78
N LYS A 174 17.83 -11.82 -3.74
CA LYS A 174 17.73 -12.39 -2.38
C LYS A 174 16.32 -12.23 -1.83
N PHE A 175 15.71 -11.06 -2.00
CA PHE A 175 14.32 -10.81 -1.61
C PHE A 175 13.37 -11.82 -2.28
N TYR A 176 13.50 -12.02 -3.59
CA TYR A 176 12.72 -12.98 -4.39
C TYR A 176 12.88 -14.43 -3.94
N HIS A 177 14.07 -14.83 -3.48
CA HIS A 177 14.33 -16.18 -3.00
C HIS A 177 14.01 -16.39 -1.52
N ASP A 178 13.69 -15.33 -0.78
CA ASP A 178 13.36 -15.44 0.63
C ASP A 178 12.00 -16.15 0.81
N PRO A 179 11.91 -17.18 1.67
CA PRO A 179 10.69 -17.98 1.85
C PRO A 179 9.49 -17.19 2.41
N TYR A 180 9.70 -15.98 2.89
CA TYR A 180 8.62 -15.07 3.31
C TYR A 180 7.91 -14.42 2.13
N THR A 181 8.56 -14.35 0.96
CA THR A 181 7.99 -13.73 -0.23
C THR A 181 7.41 -14.78 -1.16
N LEU A 182 6.38 -14.39 -1.90
CA LEU A 182 5.78 -15.18 -2.96
C LEU A 182 5.75 -14.33 -4.22
N PHE A 183 6.16 -14.91 -5.33
CA PHE A 183 6.02 -14.34 -6.66
C PHE A 183 5.11 -15.24 -7.50
N GLU A 184 4.80 -14.83 -8.72
CA GLU A 184 3.80 -15.50 -9.58
C GLU A 184 3.98 -17.03 -9.66
N LYS A 185 5.22 -17.51 -9.79
CA LYS A 185 5.52 -18.96 -9.89
C LYS A 185 5.13 -19.76 -8.64
N ASP A 186 5.02 -19.10 -7.49
CA ASP A 186 4.78 -19.73 -6.20
C ASP A 186 3.27 -19.84 -5.91
N LEU A 187 2.46 -19.03 -6.59
CA LEU A 187 1.02 -18.98 -6.44
C LEU A 187 0.35 -20.18 -7.13
N LYS A 188 -0.51 -20.88 -6.39
CA LYS A 188 -1.27 -22.03 -6.91
C LYS A 188 -2.76 -21.84 -6.60
N GLU A 189 -3.58 -22.02 -7.63
CA GLU A 189 -5.04 -22.12 -7.51
C GLU A 189 -5.75 -20.93 -6.82
N VAL A 190 -5.18 -19.72 -6.91
CA VAL A 190 -5.67 -18.50 -6.20
C VAL A 190 -7.11 -18.10 -6.59
N TYR A 191 -7.61 -18.58 -7.72
CA TYR A 191 -8.95 -18.24 -8.25
C TYR A 191 -9.88 -19.45 -8.42
N LYS A 192 -9.54 -20.61 -7.85
CA LYS A 192 -10.36 -21.82 -7.94
C LYS A 192 -11.34 -21.94 -6.77
#